data_AF-X0YAI7-F1
#
_entry.id   AF-X0YAI7-F1
#
_cell.length_a   1.000
_cell.length_b   1.000
_cell.length_c   1.000
_cell.angle_alpha   90.00
_cell.angle_beta   90.00
_cell.angle_gamma   90.00
#
_symmetry.space_group_name_H-M   'P 1'
#
loop_
_entity.id
_entity.type
_entity.pdbx_description
1 polymer ?
#
loop_
_entity_poly.entity_id
_entity_poly.type
_entity_poly.pdbx_seq_one_letter_code
_entity_poly.pdbx_strand_id
1 'polypeptide(L)'
;MWIQLETGDDCDYTSTALGVRVWVENIGGGDAFPFVVDVNGSQQDISSGLEASQVISTWLADAYTWAAEYTAFVDATFLVEESNEDNNQLTQFLPIPTLPPTCTPTATPMSTATPSPTLGPTPTPEATSPQTDAEFVRILEVDVPDQVSAGELFVVTIRY
;
A
#
# COMPACT_ATOMS: atom_id res chain seq x y z
N MET A 1 6.57 -0.36 7.30
CA MET A 1 5.83 0.78 7.89
C MET A 1 6.54 2.08 7.51
N TRP A 2 5.79 3.16 7.24
CA TRP A 2 6.31 4.47 6.88
C TRP A 2 5.26 5.57 7.11
N ILE A 3 5.70 6.82 7.21
CA ILE A 3 4.82 7.98 7.29
C ILE A 3 4.44 8.39 5.86
N GLN A 4 3.16 8.64 5.61
CA GLN A 4 2.64 9.02 4.30
C GLN A 4 1.47 10.01 4.42
N LEU A 5 1.27 10.82 3.38
CA LEU A 5 0.04 11.60 3.20
C LEU A 5 -1.20 10.69 3.11
N GLU A 6 -2.34 11.21 3.55
CA GLU A 6 -3.67 10.56 3.42
C GLU A 6 -3.95 10.09 1.98
N THR A 7 -3.61 10.91 1.00
CA THR A 7 -3.81 10.64 -0.42
C THR A 7 -2.66 9.88 -1.08
N GLY A 8 -1.61 9.53 -0.32
CA GLY A 8 -0.37 8.99 -0.87
C GLY A 8 0.54 10.05 -1.49
N ASP A 9 1.55 9.60 -2.24
CA ASP A 9 2.64 10.45 -2.76
C ASP A 9 2.34 11.07 -4.15
N ASP A 10 1.06 11.12 -4.55
CA ASP A 10 0.66 11.73 -5.84
C ASP A 10 0.84 13.25 -5.82
N CYS A 11 1.04 13.87 -6.98
CA CYS A 11 1.24 15.31 -7.11
C CYS A 11 -0.06 16.12 -6.99
N ASP A 12 -1.23 15.46 -7.04
CA ASP A 12 -2.56 16.06 -6.95
C ASP A 12 -3.20 15.88 -5.57
N TYR A 13 -2.38 15.67 -4.54
CA TYR A 13 -2.82 15.51 -3.16
C TYR A 13 -3.77 16.65 -2.74
N THR A 14 -4.91 16.25 -2.18
CA THR A 14 -5.94 17.18 -1.68
C THR A 14 -5.84 17.40 -0.17
N SER A 15 -4.97 16.66 0.50
CA SER A 15 -4.74 16.68 1.94
C SER A 15 -3.24 16.68 2.24
N THR A 16 -2.85 17.38 3.32
CA THR A 16 -1.48 17.34 3.87
C THR A 16 -1.42 16.58 5.19
N ALA A 17 -2.50 15.91 5.58
CA ALA A 17 -2.55 15.09 6.77
C ALA A 17 -1.57 13.91 6.62
N LEU A 18 -0.71 13.73 7.62
CA LEU A 18 0.19 12.60 7.72
C LEU A 18 -0.45 11.52 8.57
N GLY A 19 -0.27 10.28 8.16
CA GLY A 19 -0.58 9.09 8.94
C GLY A 19 0.55 8.07 8.79
N VAL A 20 0.37 6.93 9.43
CA VAL A 20 1.32 5.81 9.34
C VAL A 20 0.69 4.73 8.48
N ARG A 21 1.41 4.29 7.45
CA ARG A 21 1.02 3.14 6.64
C ARG A 21 1.79 1.90 7.08
N VAL A 22 1.07 0.81 7.30
CA VAL A 22 1.59 -0.49 7.74
C VAL A 22 1.25 -1.52 6.68
N TRP A 23 2.21 -2.38 6.33
CA TRP A 23 1.94 -3.60 5.58
C TRP A 23 1.84 -4.76 6.55
N VAL A 24 0.85 -5.62 6.31
CA VAL A 24 0.59 -6.81 7.10
C VAL A 24 0.53 -7.98 6.13
N GLU A 25 1.23 -9.06 6.46
CA GLU A 25 1.29 -10.28 5.68
C GLU A 25 0.89 -11.46 6.56
N ASN A 26 0.00 -12.33 6.08
CA ASN A 26 -0.21 -13.63 6.70
C ASN A 26 0.80 -14.60 6.08
N ILE A 27 1.90 -14.94 6.74
CA ILE A 27 2.84 -15.94 6.17
C ILE A 27 2.47 -17.37 6.58
N GLY A 28 1.44 -17.54 7.42
CA GLY A 28 0.91 -18.83 7.78
C GLY A 28 0.25 -19.57 6.63
N GLY A 29 0.12 -20.89 6.82
CA GLY A 29 -0.54 -21.77 5.84
C GLY A 29 -2.07 -21.77 5.87
N GLY A 30 -2.70 -20.84 6.60
CA GLY A 30 -4.16 -20.80 6.80
C GLY A 30 -4.66 -19.37 6.98
N ASP A 31 -5.94 -19.17 6.74
CA ASP A 31 -6.58 -17.86 6.82
C ASP A 31 -6.59 -17.34 8.26
N ALA A 32 -6.23 -16.08 8.44
CA ALA A 32 -6.38 -15.37 9.70
C ALA A 32 -7.80 -14.81 9.81
N PHE A 33 -8.41 -15.00 10.98
CA PHE A 33 -9.70 -14.37 11.33
C PHE A 33 -9.57 -12.84 11.44
N PRO A 34 -10.67 -12.09 11.55
CA PRO A 34 -10.61 -10.65 11.77
C PRO A 34 -9.74 -10.26 12.97
N PHE A 35 -8.90 -9.24 12.82
CA PHE A 35 -7.95 -8.78 13.83
C PHE A 35 -7.81 -7.25 13.82
N VAL A 36 -7.09 -6.72 14.81
CA VAL A 36 -6.81 -5.28 14.96
C VAL A 36 -5.33 -5.00 14.72
N VAL A 37 -5.03 -3.98 13.92
CA VAL A 37 -3.69 -3.39 13.82
C VAL A 37 -3.63 -2.15 14.69
N ASP A 38 -2.72 -2.11 15.65
CA ASP A 38 -2.44 -0.93 16.49
C ASP A 38 -1.11 -0.30 16.06
N VAL A 39 -1.07 1.03 15.96
CA VAL A 39 0.17 1.79 15.87
C VAL A 39 0.14 2.91 16.89
N ASN A 40 0.99 2.81 17.91
CA ASN A 40 1.09 3.79 19.00
C ASN A 40 -0.28 4.15 19.64
N GLY A 41 -1.20 3.18 19.74
CA GLY A 41 -2.54 3.36 20.29
C GLY A 41 -3.61 3.81 19.27
N SER A 42 -3.24 4.07 18.01
CA SER A 42 -4.20 4.25 16.92
C SER A 42 -4.54 2.88 16.34
N GLN A 43 -5.82 2.53 16.26
CA GLN A 43 -6.28 1.19 15.89
C GLN A 43 -7.02 1.18 14.56
N GLN A 44 -6.79 0.12 13.79
CA GLN A 44 -7.55 -0.22 12.59
C GLN A 44 -8.07 -1.66 12.69
N ASP A 45 -9.38 -1.81 12.52
CA ASP A 45 -10.01 -3.13 12.36
C ASP A 45 -9.80 -3.66 10.93
N ILE A 46 -9.32 -4.90 10.84
CA ILE A 46 -9.26 -5.70 9.61
C ILE A 46 -10.40 -6.73 9.66
N SER A 47 -11.62 -6.26 9.39
CA SER A 47 -12.86 -7.01 9.60
C SER A 47 -13.05 -8.23 8.69
N SER A 48 -12.30 -8.30 7.58
CA SER A 48 -12.30 -9.46 6.68
C SER A 48 -11.31 -10.55 7.08
N GLY A 49 -10.41 -10.28 8.03
CA GLY A 49 -9.21 -11.10 8.22
C GLY A 49 -8.26 -11.01 7.03
N LEU A 50 -7.37 -11.99 6.91
CA LEU A 50 -6.34 -12.05 5.88
C LEU A 50 -6.11 -13.50 5.44
N GLU A 51 -6.31 -13.80 4.15
CA GLU A 51 -6.09 -15.14 3.59
C GLU A 51 -4.63 -15.57 3.74
N ALA A 52 -4.35 -16.88 3.70
CA ALA A 52 -2.98 -17.40 3.73
C ALA A 52 -2.10 -16.75 2.63
N SER A 53 -0.90 -16.30 3.00
CA SER A 53 0.05 -15.59 2.14
C SER A 53 -0.43 -14.23 1.57
N GLN A 54 -1.57 -13.72 2.05
CA GLN A 54 -2.08 -12.43 1.60
C GLN A 54 -1.33 -11.28 2.26
N VAL A 55 -1.09 -10.22 1.49
CA VAL A 55 -0.52 -8.95 1.96
C VAL A 55 -1.54 -7.83 1.80
N ILE A 56 -1.73 -7.04 2.85
CA ILE A 56 -2.52 -5.80 2.81
C ILE A 56 -1.68 -4.60 3.25
N SER A 57 -2.17 -3.39 2.95
CA SER A 57 -1.67 -2.17 3.58
C SER A 57 -2.82 -1.42 4.24
N THR A 58 -2.60 -0.92 5.45
CA THR A 58 -3.54 -0.05 6.15
C THR A 58 -2.90 1.29 6.48
N TRP A 59 -3.67 2.37 6.43
CA TRP A 59 -3.24 3.73 6.77
C TRP A 59 -3.99 4.19 8.03
N LEU A 60 -3.23 4.55 9.07
CA LEU A 60 -3.74 5.01 10.36
C LEU A 60 -3.48 6.53 10.47
N ALA A 61 -4.55 7.32 10.33
CA ALA A 61 -4.49 8.79 10.33
C ALA A 61 -3.88 9.35 11.62
N ASP A 62 -4.38 8.85 12.75
CA ASP A 62 -4.05 9.40 14.07
C ASP A 62 -2.78 8.80 14.69
N ALA A 63 -2.11 7.88 13.98
CA ALA A 63 -0.88 7.24 14.45
C ALA A 63 0.35 8.17 14.36
N TYR A 64 0.30 9.22 13.54
CA TYR A 64 1.44 10.10 13.33
C TYR A 64 1.77 10.93 14.58
N THR A 65 3.00 10.77 15.10
CA THR A 65 3.55 11.57 16.20
C THR A 65 4.93 12.11 15.84
N TRP A 66 5.16 13.41 16.04
CA TRP A 66 6.43 14.05 15.69
C TRP A 66 7.62 13.46 16.47
N ALA A 67 8.67 13.06 15.74
CA ALA A 67 9.96 12.59 16.27
C ALA A 67 9.83 11.47 17.32
N ALA A 68 8.85 10.58 17.14
CA ALA A 68 8.63 9.42 18.00
C ALA A 68 9.15 8.13 17.34
N GLU A 69 9.36 7.13 18.19
CA GLU A 69 9.45 5.74 17.76
C GLU A 69 8.03 5.21 17.49
N TYR A 70 7.88 4.36 16.50
CA TYR A 70 6.61 3.78 16.10
C TYR A 70 6.63 2.28 16.39
N THR A 71 5.67 1.82 17.17
CA THR A 71 5.42 0.39 17.40
C THR A 71 4.11 0.03 16.70
N ALA A 72 4.20 -0.81 15.67
CA ALA A 72 3.05 -1.47 15.08
C ALA A 72 2.86 -2.83 15.76
N PHE A 73 1.62 -3.15 16.11
CA PHE A 73 1.24 -4.41 16.72
C PHE A 73 0.03 -5.00 15.98
N VAL A 74 0.25 -6.13 15.30
CA VAL A 74 -0.80 -6.88 14.61
C VAL A 74 -1.46 -7.85 15.57
N ASP A 75 -2.76 -8.05 15.41
CA ASP A 75 -3.63 -8.70 16.37
C ASP A 75 -3.44 -8.19 17.81
N ALA A 76 -3.53 -6.87 17.98
CA ALA A 76 -3.42 -6.24 19.29
C ALA A 76 -4.45 -6.74 20.33
N THR A 77 -5.45 -7.50 19.88
CA THR A 77 -6.51 -8.11 20.69
C THR A 77 -6.26 -9.57 21.05
N PHE A 78 -5.24 -10.22 20.49
CA PHE A 78 -4.91 -11.64 20.70
C PHE A 78 -6.12 -12.55 20.41
N LEU A 79 -6.79 -12.32 19.28
CA LEU A 79 -7.96 -13.10 18.84
C LEU A 79 -7.62 -14.12 17.75
N VAL A 80 -6.50 -13.97 17.07
CA VAL A 80 -5.96 -14.92 16.11
C VAL A 80 -4.91 -15.73 16.87
N GLU A 81 -5.13 -17.04 16.99
CA GLU A 81 -4.13 -17.93 17.60
C GLU A 81 -3.07 -18.26 16.56
N GLU A 82 -1.81 -17.99 16.89
CA GLU A 82 -0.70 -18.14 15.97
C GLU A 82 0.36 -19.10 16.49
N SER A 83 1.24 -19.54 15.60
CA SER A 83 2.32 -20.46 15.99
C SER A 83 3.43 -19.74 16.75
N ASN A 84 3.56 -18.43 16.53
CA ASN A 84 4.54 -17.53 17.11
C ASN A 84 3.83 -16.22 17.42
N GLU A 85 3.75 -15.85 18.70
CA GLU A 85 3.07 -14.61 19.15
C GLU A 85 4.04 -13.42 19.26
N ASP A 86 5.34 -13.68 19.12
CA ASP A 86 6.41 -12.68 19.33
C ASP A 86 6.79 -11.94 18.02
N ASN A 87 6.25 -12.36 16.87
CA ASN A 87 6.51 -11.80 15.53
C ASN A 87 5.47 -10.73 15.08
N ASN A 88 4.48 -10.44 15.91
CA ASN A 88 3.40 -9.50 15.61
C ASN A 88 3.75 -8.04 15.86
N GLN A 89 4.98 -7.76 16.29
CA GLN A 89 5.42 -6.42 16.65
C GLN A 89 6.58 -5.93 15.78
N LEU A 90 6.46 -4.69 15.29
CA LEU A 90 7.54 -3.98 14.60
C LEU A 90 7.74 -2.60 15.21
N THR A 91 8.93 -2.37 15.78
CA THR A 91 9.31 -1.09 16.39
C THR A 91 10.43 -0.43 15.59
N GLN A 92 10.26 0.84 15.20
CA GLN A 92 11.27 1.60 14.47
C GLN A 92 11.05 3.11 14.49
N PHE A 93 12.11 3.88 14.23
CA PHE A 93 11.99 5.29 13.83
C PHE A 93 11.66 5.40 12.35
N LEU A 94 10.73 6.29 12.01
CA LEU A 94 10.32 6.54 10.62
C LEU A 94 10.83 7.90 10.14
N PRO A 95 11.38 7.98 8.92
CA PRO A 95 11.71 9.27 8.32
C PRO A 95 10.43 10.05 8.01
N ILE A 96 10.47 11.36 8.23
CA ILE A 96 9.36 12.24 7.85
C ILE A 96 9.48 12.52 6.35
N PRO A 97 8.44 12.25 5.55
CA PRO A 97 8.49 12.47 4.12
C PRO A 97 8.59 13.96 3.81
N THR A 98 9.34 14.28 2.77
CA THR A 98 9.25 15.60 2.13
C THR A 98 7.95 15.66 1.33
N LEU A 99 7.22 16.77 1.43
CA LEU A 99 5.98 16.96 0.68
C LEU A 99 6.26 16.78 -0.84
N PRO A 100 5.48 15.96 -1.57
CA PRO A 100 5.65 15.78 -3.01
C PRO A 100 5.41 17.12 -3.74
N PRO A 101 6.02 17.32 -4.92
CA PRO A 101 5.76 18.53 -5.71
C PRO A 101 4.31 18.53 -6.20
N THR A 102 3.63 19.67 -6.15
CA THR A 102 2.28 19.81 -6.70
C THR A 102 2.28 19.69 -8.23
N CYS A 103 1.28 19.05 -8.82
CA CYS A 103 1.15 18.95 -10.27
C CYS A 103 1.12 20.37 -10.88
N THR A 104 1.93 20.60 -11.91
CA THR A 104 1.82 21.83 -12.72
C THR A 104 0.80 21.57 -13.83
N PRO A 105 -0.30 22.34 -13.94
CA PRO A 105 -1.24 22.14 -15.05
C PRO A 105 -0.53 22.43 -16.37
N THR A 106 -0.54 21.47 -17.29
CA THR A 106 -0.13 21.71 -18.67
C THR A 106 -1.06 22.74 -19.28
N ALA A 107 -0.52 23.87 -19.77
CA ALA A 107 -1.30 24.85 -20.49
C ALA A 107 -2.01 24.16 -21.67
N THR A 108 -3.34 24.13 -21.65
CA THR A 108 -4.11 23.61 -22.78
C THR A 108 -3.79 24.47 -24.00
N PRO A 109 -3.32 23.89 -25.13
CA PRO A 109 -3.11 24.69 -26.33
C PRO A 109 -4.43 25.35 -26.71
N MET A 110 -4.45 26.68 -26.70
CA MET A 110 -5.58 27.44 -27.20
C MET A 110 -5.75 27.05 -28.67
N SER A 111 -6.87 26.41 -29.00
CA SER A 111 -7.19 26.06 -30.38
C SER A 111 -7.30 27.35 -31.19
N THR A 112 -6.23 27.67 -31.91
CA THR A 112 -6.29 28.69 -32.95
C THR A 112 -7.22 28.13 -34.02
N ALA A 113 -8.32 28.84 -34.30
CA ALA A 113 -9.29 28.44 -35.32
C ALA A 113 -8.55 28.20 -36.65
N THR A 114 -8.37 26.93 -36.99
CA THR A 114 -7.79 26.50 -38.27
C THR A 114 -8.93 26.55 -39.29
N PRO A 115 -8.80 27.27 -40.43
CA PRO A 115 -9.84 27.29 -41.44
C PRO A 115 -10.08 25.87 -41.96
N SER A 116 -11.35 25.47 -41.99
CA SER A 116 -11.84 24.13 -42.34
C SER A 116 -11.37 23.68 -43.74
N PRO A 117 -10.61 22.58 -43.88
CA PRO A 117 -10.42 21.93 -45.16
C PRO A 117 -11.62 21.02 -45.52
N THR A 118 -12.14 21.20 -46.73
CA THR A 118 -13.22 20.41 -47.35
C THR A 118 -12.85 18.91 -47.40
N LEU A 119 -13.74 18.06 -46.89
CA LEU A 119 -13.58 16.59 -46.78
C LEU A 119 -13.57 15.89 -48.15
N GLY A 120 -12.53 15.08 -48.40
CA GLY A 120 -12.54 13.99 -49.38
C GLY A 120 -12.84 12.63 -48.71
N PRO A 121 -13.37 11.63 -49.43
CA PRO A 121 -13.86 10.39 -48.82
C PRO A 121 -12.76 9.51 -48.21
N THR A 122 -12.98 9.13 -46.95
CA THR A 122 -12.13 8.25 -46.11
C THR A 122 -12.26 6.77 -46.50
N PRO A 123 -11.16 6.03 -46.73
CA PRO A 123 -11.17 4.58 -46.74
C PRO A 123 -10.97 3.96 -45.33
N THR A 124 -11.74 2.91 -45.07
CA THR A 124 -11.72 1.98 -43.91
C THR A 124 -10.50 1.06 -43.95
N PRO A 125 -9.80 0.79 -42.83
CA PRO A 125 -9.83 -0.55 -42.18
C PRO A 125 -9.69 -0.49 -40.63
N GLU A 126 -10.41 -1.31 -39.84
CA GLU A 126 -10.19 -2.72 -39.42
C GLU A 126 -9.50 -2.81 -38.04
N ALA A 127 -10.06 -3.66 -37.18
CA ALA A 127 -9.78 -3.77 -35.75
C ALA A 127 -8.74 -4.86 -35.43
N THR A 128 -7.86 -4.60 -34.46
CA THR A 128 -6.99 -5.64 -33.85
C THR A 128 -6.94 -5.46 -32.31
N SER A 129 -7.14 -6.59 -31.63
CA SER A 129 -7.23 -6.82 -30.17
C SER A 129 -5.85 -6.76 -29.44
N PRO A 130 -5.77 -6.87 -28.10
CA PRO A 130 -4.64 -6.43 -27.28
C PRO A 130 -3.50 -7.44 -27.22
N GLN A 131 -2.29 -6.94 -26.94
CA GLN A 131 -1.10 -7.75 -26.75
C GLN A 131 -0.72 -7.86 -25.26
N THR A 132 -0.49 -9.11 -24.89
CA THR A 132 0.01 -9.70 -23.63
C THR A 132 1.51 -9.45 -23.42
N ASP A 133 1.98 -9.81 -22.21
CA ASP A 133 3.38 -10.06 -21.78
C ASP A 133 4.20 -8.82 -21.34
N ALA A 134 5.04 -8.83 -20.30
CA ALA A 134 5.55 -9.90 -19.44
C ALA A 134 6.12 -9.30 -18.13
N GLU A 135 6.11 -10.13 -17.07
CA GLU A 135 7.26 -10.44 -16.21
C GLU A 135 8.20 -9.31 -15.71
N PHE A 136 8.20 -9.07 -14.39
CA PHE A 136 9.43 -8.83 -13.63
C PHE A 136 9.35 -9.53 -12.27
N VAL A 137 9.89 -10.75 -12.21
CA VAL A 137 10.34 -11.39 -10.97
C VAL A 137 11.64 -10.69 -10.55
N ARG A 138 11.66 -10.03 -9.39
CA ARG A 138 12.89 -9.77 -8.62
C ARG A 138 12.61 -9.90 -7.12
N ILE A 139 13.27 -10.90 -6.54
CA ILE A 139 13.29 -11.28 -5.13
C ILE A 139 14.08 -10.23 -4.34
N LEU A 140 13.57 -9.84 -3.17
CA LEU A 140 14.38 -9.39 -2.03
C LEU A 140 14.06 -10.33 -0.87
N GLU A 141 15.07 -11.09 -0.47
CA GLU A 141 15.04 -12.19 0.50
C GLU A 141 14.48 -11.73 1.85
N VAL A 142 13.45 -12.43 2.31
CA VAL A 142 13.16 -12.58 3.74
C VAL A 142 13.55 -14.02 4.06
N ASP A 143 14.47 -14.19 4.99
CA ASP A 143 14.88 -15.49 5.51
C ASP A 143 13.65 -16.09 6.23
N VAL A 144 12.93 -17.00 5.55
CA VAL A 144 11.75 -17.68 6.09
C VAL A 144 12.27 -18.86 6.90
N PRO A 145 12.15 -18.88 8.25
CA PRO A 145 12.47 -20.07 9.02
C PRO A 145 11.52 -21.20 8.61
N ASP A 146 12.12 -22.35 8.34
CA ASP A 146 11.62 -23.43 7.49
C ASP A 146 10.39 -24.21 8.03
N GLN A 147 9.59 -23.70 8.97
CA GLN A 147 8.43 -24.40 9.55
C GLN A 147 7.34 -23.41 10.04
N VAL A 148 6.42 -22.98 9.17
CA VAL A 148 5.25 -22.16 9.55
C VAL A 148 3.96 -22.98 9.47
N SER A 149 3.16 -22.91 10.54
CA SER A 149 1.87 -23.62 10.66
C SER A 149 0.73 -22.72 10.15
N ALA A 150 -0.49 -23.24 10.04
CA ALA A 150 -1.64 -22.48 9.52
C ALA A 150 -1.99 -21.28 10.43
N GLY A 151 -2.15 -20.06 9.87
CA GLY A 151 -2.71 -18.88 10.56
C GLY A 151 -1.73 -17.78 11.01
N GLU A 152 -0.43 -17.90 10.74
CA GLU A 152 0.62 -16.97 11.16
C GLU A 152 0.55 -15.58 10.47
N LEU A 153 0.07 -14.55 11.17
CA LEU A 153 0.29 -13.15 10.76
C LEU A 153 1.72 -12.72 11.12
N PHE A 154 2.26 -11.87 10.25
CA PHE A 154 3.54 -11.23 10.45
C PHE A 154 3.43 -9.77 10.04
N VAL A 155 4.14 -8.94 10.79
CA VAL A 155 4.42 -7.56 10.38
C VAL A 155 5.68 -7.54 9.51
N VAL A 156 5.56 -7.83 8.20
CA VAL A 156 6.73 -7.73 7.31
C VAL A 156 6.83 -6.34 6.64
N THR A 157 7.76 -5.57 7.20
CA THR A 157 8.84 -4.72 6.65
C THR A 157 8.70 -3.92 5.34
N ILE A 158 9.31 -2.73 5.41
CA ILE A 158 9.41 -1.57 4.52
C ILE A 158 9.74 -1.91 3.06
N ARG A 159 8.90 -1.45 2.12
CA ARG A 159 9.30 -1.24 0.72
C ARG A 159 9.91 0.16 0.58
N TYR A 160 11.16 0.23 0.15
CA TYR A 160 11.79 1.45 -0.38
C TYR A 160 11.52 1.57 -1.88
#